data_AF-A0A967LAQ2-F1
#
_entry.id   AF-A0A967LAQ2-F1
#
_cell.length_a   1.000
_cell.length_b   1.000
_cell.length_c   1.000
_cell.angle_alpha   90.00
_cell.angle_beta   90.00
_cell.angle_gamma   90.00
#
_symmetry.space_group_name_H-M   'P 1'
#
loop_
_entity.id
_entity.type
_entity.pdbx_description
1 polymer ?
#
loop_
_entity_poly.entity_id
_entity_poly.type
_entity_poly.pdbx_seq_one_letter_code
_entity_poly.pdbx_strand_id
1 'polypeptide(L)'
;MAPGYRVELVAAEPMVANPIFFEFDADGRIWVLEYRGYMRDLQGSDEAAPICRMMVLEDTDADGKCDKSTVYLDQLVMPRSFAFVEGGVLLAEPPHLWYC
;
A
#
# COMPACT_ATOMS: atom_id res chain seq x y z
N MET A 1 -9.56 8.70 -21.23
CA MET A 1 -9.70 9.83 -20.28
C MET A 1 -10.73 10.79 -20.84
N ALA A 2 -11.71 11.23 -20.05
CA ALA A 2 -12.66 12.25 -20.47
C ALA A 2 -11.94 13.60 -20.67
N PRO A 3 -12.45 14.51 -21.51
CA PRO A 3 -11.88 15.85 -21.67
C PRO A 3 -11.74 16.57 -20.32
N GLY A 4 -10.59 17.23 -20.10
CA GLY A 4 -10.28 17.94 -18.85
C GLY A 4 -9.55 17.12 -17.79
N TYR A 5 -9.39 15.81 -17.99
CA TYR A 5 -8.65 14.93 -17.06
C TYR A 5 -7.30 14.50 -17.64
N ARG A 6 -6.30 14.33 -16.77
CA ARG A 6 -4.98 13.77 -17.09
C ARG A 6 -4.58 12.69 -16.09
N VAL A 7 -3.72 11.77 -16.52
CA VAL A 7 -3.09 10.75 -15.66
C VAL A 7 -1.61 11.06 -15.59
N GLU A 8 -1.06 11.03 -14.39
CA GLU A 8 0.37 11.24 -14.14
C GLU A 8 0.92 10.09 -13.30
N LEU A 9 2.17 9.71 -13.55
CA LEU A 9 2.85 8.73 -12.74
C LEU A 9 3.40 9.42 -11.48
N VAL A 10 2.90 9.02 -10.32
CA VAL A 10 3.29 9.59 -9.02
C VAL A 10 4.19 8.66 -8.20
N ALA A 11 4.15 7.35 -8.44
CA ALA A 11 5.01 6.34 -7.82
C ALA A 11 5.11 5.11 -8.73
N ALA A 12 6.27 4.44 -8.73
CA ALA A 12 6.53 3.23 -9.50
C ALA A 12 7.61 2.37 -8.80
N GLU A 13 7.86 1.17 -9.31
CA GLU A 13 8.98 0.35 -8.87
C GLU A 13 10.31 1.14 -8.93
N PRO A 14 11.22 0.98 -7.94
CA PRO A 14 11.18 0.03 -6.82
C PRO A 14 10.45 0.55 -5.56
N MET A 15 9.87 1.75 -5.62
CA MET A 15 9.26 2.43 -4.46
C MET A 15 8.03 1.68 -3.93
N VAL A 16 7.23 1.15 -4.85
CA VAL A 16 6.02 0.37 -4.60
C VAL A 16 6.05 -0.90 -5.43
N ALA A 17 5.50 -2.01 -4.93
CA ALA A 17 5.34 -3.24 -5.69
C ALA A 17 4.03 -3.96 -5.33
N ASN A 18 3.33 -4.48 -6.33
CA ASN A 18 2.07 -5.21 -6.16
C ASN A 18 1.02 -4.45 -5.30
N PRO A 19 0.73 -3.16 -5.57
CA PRO A 19 -0.25 -2.40 -4.80
C PRO A 19 -1.66 -2.97 -5.00
N ILE A 20 -2.40 -3.15 -3.91
CA ILE A 20 -3.80 -3.65 -3.93
C ILE A 20 -4.81 -2.66 -3.36
N PHE A 21 -4.37 -1.75 -2.49
CA PHE A 21 -5.21 -0.75 -1.85
C PHE A 21 -4.34 0.44 -1.47
N PHE A 22 -4.89 1.65 -1.50
CA PHE A 22 -4.19 2.84 -1.03
C PHE A 22 -5.16 3.89 -0.47
N GLU A 23 -4.65 4.77 0.38
CA GLU A 23 -5.37 5.92 0.92
C GLU A 23 -4.40 7.09 1.15
N PHE A 24 -4.90 8.32 1.10
CA PHE A 24 -4.13 9.50 1.51
C PHE A 24 -4.34 9.75 3.00
N ASP A 25 -3.27 10.04 3.73
CA ASP A 25 -3.40 10.52 5.10
C ASP A 25 -3.59 12.05 5.16
N ALA A 26 -3.76 12.57 6.39
CA ALA A 26 -3.97 14.00 6.63
C ALA A 26 -2.76 14.89 6.25
N ASP A 27 -1.57 14.29 6.13
CA ASP A 27 -0.34 14.99 5.72
C ASP A 27 -0.15 14.93 4.19
N GLY A 28 -1.08 14.31 3.45
CA GLY A 28 -1.02 14.18 1.99
C GLY A 28 -0.11 13.05 1.50
N ARG A 29 0.37 12.17 2.39
CA ARG A 29 1.18 11.00 2.02
C ARG A 29 0.29 9.88 1.49
N ILE A 30 0.82 9.06 0.59
CA ILE A 30 0.10 7.90 0.07
C ILE A 30 0.48 6.66 0.87
N TRP A 31 -0.49 6.06 1.54
CA TRP A 31 -0.32 4.77 2.19
C TRP A 31 -0.74 3.68 1.22
N VAL A 32 0.11 2.70 0.99
CA VAL A 32 -0.11 1.64 0.01
C VAL A 32 0.01 0.27 0.67
N LEU A 33 -1.01 -0.55 0.50
CA LEU A 33 -1.00 -1.94 0.89
C LEU A 33 -0.50 -2.79 -0.28
N GLU A 34 0.59 -3.52 -0.07
CA GLU A 34 1.24 -4.36 -1.08
C GLU A 34 0.96 -5.85 -0.84
N TYR A 35 0.45 -6.54 -1.87
CA TYR A 35 0.18 -7.98 -1.82
C TYR A 35 1.22 -8.76 -2.63
N ARG A 36 2.38 -8.98 -2.02
CA ARG A 36 3.53 -9.64 -2.65
C ARG A 36 3.42 -11.16 -2.73
N GLY A 37 2.54 -11.76 -1.94
CA GLY A 37 2.27 -13.20 -1.93
C GLY A 37 1.36 -13.70 -3.06
N TYR A 38 0.67 -12.82 -3.79
CA TYR A 38 -0.37 -13.24 -4.72
C TYR A 38 0.16 -14.06 -5.90
N MET A 39 -0.33 -15.29 -6.06
CA MET A 39 -0.12 -16.17 -7.23
C MET A 39 1.30 -16.14 -7.81
N ARG A 40 2.32 -16.30 -6.95
CA ARG A 40 3.73 -16.31 -7.38
C ARG A 40 4.10 -17.52 -8.25
N ASP A 41 3.30 -18.57 -8.17
CA ASP A 41 3.30 -19.72 -9.08
C ASP A 41 1.85 -20.10 -9.44
N LEU A 42 1.69 -21.08 -10.34
CA LEU A 42 0.37 -21.55 -10.78
C LEU A 42 -0.44 -22.25 -9.68
N GLN A 43 0.22 -22.66 -8.58
CA GLN A 43 -0.36 -23.41 -7.48
C GLN A 43 -0.73 -22.52 -6.29
N GLY A 44 -0.24 -21.28 -6.24
CA GLY A 44 -0.37 -20.38 -5.09
C GLY A 44 0.43 -20.85 -3.87
N SER A 45 1.53 -21.59 -4.07
CA SER A 45 2.16 -22.41 -3.02
C SER A 45 2.61 -21.64 -1.76
N ASP A 46 2.87 -20.34 -1.88
CA ASP A 46 3.38 -19.47 -0.79
C ASP A 46 2.52 -18.23 -0.55
N GLU A 47 1.22 -18.28 -0.89
CA GLU A 47 0.36 -17.10 -0.74
C GLU A 47 0.21 -16.65 0.73
N ALA A 48 0.30 -17.61 1.66
CA ALA A 48 0.25 -17.37 3.10
C ALA A 48 1.61 -16.96 3.72
N ALA A 49 2.67 -16.77 2.91
CA ALA A 49 3.95 -16.30 3.43
C ALA A 49 3.83 -14.85 3.94
N PRO A 50 4.43 -14.49 5.09
CA PRO A 50 4.39 -13.15 5.67
C PRO A 50 5.34 -12.20 4.92
N ILE A 51 5.02 -11.88 3.68
CA ILE A 51 5.86 -11.06 2.80
C ILE A 51 5.13 -9.83 2.26
N CYS A 52 3.86 -9.65 2.62
CA CYS A 52 3.09 -8.46 2.27
C CYS A 52 3.42 -7.33 3.26
N ARG A 53 3.23 -6.09 2.84
CA ARG A 53 3.61 -4.92 3.65
C ARG A 53 2.75 -3.71 3.35
N MET A 54 2.73 -2.77 4.28
CA MET A 54 2.14 -1.45 4.12
C MET A 54 3.25 -0.41 4.03
N MET A 55 3.22 0.37 2.95
CA MET A 55 4.19 1.41 2.63
C MET A 55 3.59 2.79 2.85
N VAL A 56 4.42 3.76 3.20
CA VAL A 56 4.09 5.19 3.18
C VAL A 56 4.99 5.86 2.16
N LEU A 57 4.38 6.51 1.18
CA LEU A 57 5.03 7.23 0.10
C LEU A 57 4.87 8.73 0.31
N GLU A 58 5.97 9.46 0.17
CA GLU A 58 6.05 10.88 0.46
C GLU A 58 6.65 11.62 -0.75
N ASP A 59 6.06 12.77 -1.07
CA ASP A 59 6.63 13.80 -1.95
C ASP A 59 7.25 14.87 -1.04
N THR A 60 8.58 14.95 -1.02
CA THR A 60 9.33 15.81 -0.10
C THR A 60 9.75 17.13 -0.72
N ASP A 61 9.60 17.29 -2.05
CA ASP A 61 9.90 18.52 -2.78
C ASP A 61 8.67 19.21 -3.40
N ALA A 62 7.48 18.64 -3.20
CA ALA A 62 6.17 19.13 -3.62
C ALA A 62 6.03 19.25 -5.15
N ASP A 63 6.71 18.39 -5.93
CA ASP A 63 6.61 18.36 -7.39
C ASP A 63 5.43 17.50 -7.92
N GLY A 64 4.70 16.85 -7.01
CA GLY A 64 3.58 15.95 -7.30
C GLY A 64 3.98 14.49 -7.52
N LYS A 65 5.25 14.13 -7.32
CA LYS A 65 5.77 12.77 -7.41
C LYS A 65 6.39 12.37 -6.09
N CYS A 66 6.09 11.16 -5.65
CA CYS A 66 6.74 10.62 -4.47
C CYS A 66 8.23 10.38 -4.76
N ASP A 67 9.08 10.76 -3.81
CA ASP A 67 10.53 10.56 -3.86
C ASP A 67 11.04 9.67 -2.72
N LYS A 68 10.21 9.45 -1.69
CA LYS A 68 10.55 8.68 -0.50
C LYS A 68 9.52 7.58 -0.24
N SER A 69 10.02 6.41 0.18
CA SER A 69 9.19 5.31 0.65
C SER A 69 9.68 4.76 1.98
N THR A 70 8.74 4.50 2.88
CA THR A 70 8.99 3.95 4.21
C THR A 70 8.10 2.73 4.42
N VAL A 71 8.65 1.63 4.94
CA VAL A 71 7.84 0.49 5.38
C VAL A 71 7.21 0.86 6.72
N TYR A 72 5.88 0.90 6.81
CA TYR A 72 5.17 1.17 8.05
C TYR A 72 4.82 -0.11 8.81
N LEU A 73 4.28 -1.11 8.11
CA LEU A 73 4.09 -2.47 8.63
C LEU A 73 4.62 -3.49 7.64
N ASP A 74 5.27 -4.53 8.15
CA ASP A 74 5.82 -5.64 7.36
C ASP A 74 5.28 -6.97 7.88
N GLN A 75 5.61 -8.05 7.19
CA GLN A 75 5.27 -9.43 7.57
C GLN A 75 3.77 -9.70 7.58
N LEU A 76 3.00 -8.98 6.75
CA LEU A 76 1.57 -9.18 6.60
C LEU A 76 1.29 -10.44 5.79
N VAL A 77 0.20 -11.13 6.13
CA VAL A 77 -0.27 -12.34 5.43
C VAL A 77 -1.59 -12.04 4.74
N MET A 78 -1.56 -11.97 3.40
CA MET A 78 -2.77 -11.80 2.59
C MET A 78 -3.68 -10.63 3.05
N PRO A 79 -3.14 -9.41 3.25
CA PRO A 79 -3.96 -8.28 3.69
C PRO A 79 -4.94 -7.86 2.59
N ARG A 80 -5.98 -7.09 2.95
CA ARG A 80 -7.09 -6.74 2.04
C ARG A 80 -7.29 -5.24 1.88
N SER A 81 -7.33 -4.51 2.98
CA SER A 81 -7.59 -3.08 3.01
C SER A 81 -7.16 -2.50 4.36
N PHE A 82 -7.14 -1.17 4.45
CA PHE A 82 -7.04 -0.46 5.71
C PHE A 82 -7.94 0.78 5.69
N ALA A 83 -8.11 1.41 6.83
CA ALA A 83 -8.75 2.71 6.95
C ALA A 83 -8.13 3.50 8.11
N PHE A 84 -7.97 4.81 7.92
CA PHE A 84 -7.63 5.70 9.03
C PHE A 84 -8.82 5.86 9.98
N VAL A 85 -8.56 5.78 11.28
CA VAL A 85 -9.53 6.03 12.35
C VAL A 85 -8.93 6.97 13.38
N GLU A 86 -9.73 7.43 14.34
CA GLU A 86 -9.21 8.25 15.43
C GLU A 86 -8.13 7.47 16.20
N GLY A 87 -6.91 8.03 16.20
CA GLY A 87 -5.78 7.49 16.94
C GLY A 87 -4.96 6.41 16.25
N GLY A 88 -5.29 5.99 15.02
CA GLY A 88 -4.55 4.93 14.35
C GLY A 88 -5.14 4.44 13.03
N VAL A 89 -4.76 3.24 12.63
CA VAL A 89 -5.20 2.55 11.41
C VAL A 89 -5.89 1.25 11.77
N LEU A 90 -7.04 0.98 11.13
CA LEU A 90 -7.64 -0.34 11.11
C LEU A 90 -7.17 -1.09 9.88
N LEU A 91 -6.44 -2.21 10.07
CA LEU A 91 -5.91 -3.04 8.97
C LEU A 91 -6.64 -4.39 8.92
N ALA A 92 -7.25 -4.69 7.77
CA ALA A 92 -7.91 -5.96 7.51
C ALA A 92 -6.93 -6.99 6.94
N GLU A 93 -6.55 -7.97 7.76
CA GLU A 93 -5.70 -9.11 7.42
C GLU A 93 -6.39 -10.40 7.87
N PRO A 94 -7.28 -10.99 7.06
CA PRO A 94 -8.12 -12.10 7.48
C PRO A 94 -7.34 -13.25 8.12
N PRO A 95 -7.84 -13.81 9.25
CA PRO A 95 -9.13 -13.53 9.90
C PRO A 95 -9.11 -12.33 10.86
N HIS A 96 -8.01 -11.58 10.91
CA HIS A 96 -7.78 -10.52 11.89
C HIS A 96 -8.19 -9.14 11.37
N LEU A 97 -8.59 -8.29 12.32
CA LEU A 97 -8.70 -6.85 12.14
C LEU A 97 -7.77 -6.22 13.18
N TRP A 98 -6.68 -5.63 12.72
CA TRP A 98 -5.67 -5.02 13.58
C TRP A 98 -5.97 -3.54 13.80
N TYR A 99 -5.62 -3.03 14.98
CA TYR A 99 -5.52 -1.60 15.26
C TYR A 99 -4.05 -1.28 15.48
N CYS A 100 -3.48 -0.41 14.65
CA CYS A 100 -2.06 -0.06 14.62
C CYS A 100 -1.83 1.46 14.64
#